data_AF-A0A949XTN8-F1
#
_entry.id   AF-A0A949XTN8-F1
#
_cell.length_a   1.000
_cell.length_b   1.000
_cell.length_c   1.000
_cell.angle_alpha   90.00
_cell.angle_beta   90.00
_cell.angle_gamma   90.00
#
_symmetry.space_group_name_H-M   'P 1'
#
loop_
_entity.id
_entity.type
_entity.pdbx_description
1 polymer ?
#
loop_
_entity_poly.entity_id
_entity_poly.type
_entity_poly.pdbx_seq_one_letter_code
_entity_poly.pdbx_strand_id
1 'polypeptide(L)'
;GFMSSNVSSEKPKAISLQGVADSIRATRAGGKKVLLVGGPAIIHTGSAGHVAELIREGWIQTLFAGNALAAHDIEQALFGTSLGVSLLHGEAIEHGHEHHLRAINTIRRLGGIKQAVASGVLRSGIMYECVAADVDVVLAGSIRDDGPLPEVITDVLAAQERMRQAIRDVGFALLIATALHSIATGNLLPAWVKVVCVDINPATVTKLSDRGTFQTIGMVTDVEPFLRSLALELKK
;
A
#
# COMPACT_ATOMS: atom_id res chain seq x y z
N GLY A 1 28.66 9.36 16.78
CA GLY A 1 27.69 10.07 17.63
C GLY A 1 26.56 9.14 18.04
N PHE A 2 25.93 9.38 19.19
CA PHE A 2 24.76 8.61 19.67
C PHE A 2 23.57 8.74 18.69
N MET A 3 22.78 7.66 18.53
CA MET A 3 21.62 7.59 17.63
C MET A 3 21.89 7.88 16.14
N SER A 4 23.07 7.50 15.64
CA SER A 4 23.46 7.70 14.23
C SER A 4 22.97 6.61 13.26
N SER A 5 22.26 5.57 13.74
CA SER A 5 21.74 4.52 12.85
C SER A 5 20.63 5.07 11.96
N ASN A 6 20.60 4.69 10.68
CA ASN A 6 19.53 5.09 9.75
C ASN A 6 18.19 4.44 10.11
N VAL A 7 18.22 3.25 10.73
CA VAL A 7 17.07 2.47 11.15
C VAL A 7 17.06 2.37 12.68
N SER A 8 16.01 2.88 13.32
CA SER A 8 15.74 2.70 14.76
C SER A 8 14.28 3.02 15.06
N SER A 9 13.68 2.26 15.99
CA SER A 9 12.35 2.51 16.55
C SER A 9 12.34 3.68 17.54
N GLU A 10 13.51 4.11 18.03
CA GLU A 10 13.69 5.09 19.11
C GLU A 10 13.99 6.51 18.59
N LYS A 11 13.70 6.79 17.31
CA LYS A 11 13.81 8.14 16.75
C LYS A 11 12.54 8.96 17.00
N PRO A 12 12.63 10.30 17.18
CA PRO A 12 11.47 11.17 17.28
C PRO A 12 10.54 11.07 16.05
N LYS A 13 9.45 10.32 16.18
CA LYS A 13 8.56 9.96 15.06
C LYS A 13 7.79 11.15 14.51
N ALA A 14 7.40 12.11 15.35
CA ALA A 14 6.63 13.29 14.95
C ALA A 14 7.40 14.20 13.97
N ILE A 15 8.68 14.45 14.24
CA ILE A 15 9.56 15.25 13.38
C ILE A 15 9.77 14.54 12.03
N SER A 16 9.93 13.21 12.07
CA SER A 16 10.04 12.40 10.85
C SER A 16 8.76 12.47 10.01
N LEU A 17 7.58 12.40 10.62
CA LEU A 17 6.29 12.41 9.92
C LEU A 17 6.03 13.74 9.18
N GLN A 18 6.30 14.87 9.81
CA GLN A 18 6.12 16.18 9.16
C GLN A 18 7.00 16.31 7.92
N GLY A 19 8.26 15.86 8.01
CA GLY A 19 9.16 15.82 6.85
C GLY A 19 8.68 14.87 5.72
N VAL A 20 7.99 13.78 6.07
CA VAL A 20 7.32 12.90 5.08
C VAL A 20 6.19 13.66 4.38
N ALA A 21 5.29 14.28 5.13
CA ALA A 21 4.17 15.05 4.58
C ALA A 21 4.66 16.20 3.67
N ASP A 22 5.67 16.95 4.10
CA ASP A 22 6.26 18.04 3.32
C ASP A 22 6.92 17.55 2.03
N SER A 23 7.56 16.38 2.08
CA SER A 23 8.13 15.76 0.87
C SER A 23 7.05 15.31 -0.11
N ILE A 24 5.92 14.80 0.38
CA ILE A 24 4.75 14.47 -0.45
C ILE A 24 4.18 15.74 -1.07
N ARG A 25 3.93 16.80 -0.28
CA ARG A 25 3.45 18.10 -0.78
C ARG A 25 4.37 18.67 -1.85
N ALA A 26 5.68 18.71 -1.61
CA ALA A 26 6.67 19.21 -2.56
C ALA A 26 6.69 18.39 -3.86
N THR A 27 6.55 17.07 -3.76
CA THR A 27 6.48 16.17 -4.93
C THR A 27 5.26 16.48 -5.80
N ARG A 28 4.10 16.66 -5.16
CA ARG A 28 2.85 17.02 -5.85
C ARG A 28 2.93 18.42 -6.45
N ALA A 29 3.45 19.41 -5.71
CA ALA A 29 3.66 20.77 -6.20
C ALA A 29 4.63 20.82 -7.39
N GLY A 30 5.61 19.91 -7.44
CA GLY A 30 6.52 19.73 -8.58
C GLY A 30 5.92 18.94 -9.76
N GLY A 31 4.63 18.59 -9.72
CA GLY A 31 3.95 17.84 -10.78
C GLY A 31 4.40 16.37 -10.90
N LYS A 32 5.07 15.82 -9.89
CA LYS A 32 5.52 14.43 -9.85
C LYS A 32 4.51 13.53 -9.14
N LYS A 33 4.65 12.22 -9.41
CA LYS A 33 3.80 11.17 -8.83
C LYS A 33 4.33 10.74 -7.47
N VAL A 34 3.40 10.42 -6.58
CA VAL A 34 3.64 9.72 -5.33
C VAL A 34 3.20 8.27 -5.51
N LEU A 35 4.13 7.36 -5.26
CA LEU A 35 3.91 5.92 -5.30
C LEU A 35 3.66 5.39 -3.89
N LEU A 36 2.60 4.61 -3.71
CA LEU A 36 2.42 3.76 -2.53
C LEU A 36 2.71 2.31 -2.89
N VAL A 37 3.50 1.63 -2.09
CA VAL A 37 3.74 0.18 -2.18
C VAL A 37 3.21 -0.47 -0.91
N GLY A 38 2.18 -1.29 -1.04
CA GLY A 38 1.40 -1.77 0.11
C GLY A 38 1.38 -3.28 0.27
N GLY A 39 1.47 -3.74 1.52
CA GLY A 39 1.18 -5.12 1.91
C GLY A 39 -0.20 -5.29 2.57
N PRO A 40 -0.70 -6.53 2.68
CA PRO A 40 -2.03 -6.80 3.24
C PRO A 40 -2.15 -6.43 4.73
N ALA A 41 -1.03 -6.28 5.44
CA ALA A 41 -1.02 -5.78 6.82
C ALA A 41 -1.67 -4.39 6.96
N ILE A 42 -1.67 -3.56 5.91
CA ILE A 42 -2.42 -2.29 5.88
C ILE A 42 -3.91 -2.54 6.19
N ILE A 43 -4.48 -3.63 5.67
CA ILE A 43 -5.87 -3.97 5.87
C ILE A 43 -6.07 -4.57 7.26
N HIS A 44 -5.21 -5.53 7.64
CA HIS A 44 -5.32 -6.24 8.92
C HIS A 44 -5.19 -5.32 10.14
N THR A 45 -4.45 -4.22 10.03
CA THR A 45 -4.32 -3.23 11.11
C THR A 45 -5.43 -2.16 11.09
N GLY A 46 -6.42 -2.27 10.20
CA GLY A 46 -7.52 -1.30 10.08
C GLY A 46 -7.16 -0.01 9.36
N SER A 47 -6.05 0.03 8.62
CA SER A 47 -5.54 1.26 7.98
C SER A 47 -6.10 1.53 6.59
N ALA A 48 -6.98 0.66 6.06
CA ALA A 48 -7.54 0.78 4.72
C ALA A 48 -8.23 2.14 4.49
N GLY A 49 -8.98 2.62 5.48
CA GLY A 49 -9.67 3.92 5.42
C GLY A 49 -8.72 5.10 5.26
N HIS A 50 -7.57 5.08 5.93
CA HIS A 50 -6.55 6.13 5.83
C HIS A 50 -5.89 6.14 4.44
N VAL A 51 -5.61 4.96 3.86
CA VAL A 51 -5.04 4.86 2.52
C VAL A 51 -6.07 5.27 1.45
N ALA A 52 -7.31 4.82 1.59
CA ALA A 52 -8.43 5.22 0.73
C ALA A 52 -8.60 6.75 0.74
N GLU A 53 -8.51 7.39 1.91
CA GLU A 53 -8.50 8.84 2.03
C GLU A 53 -7.32 9.50 1.33
N LEU A 54 -6.09 9.01 1.51
CA LEU A 54 -4.93 9.56 0.81
C LEU A 54 -5.07 9.49 -0.73
N ILE A 55 -5.70 8.43 -1.25
CA ILE A 55 -5.99 8.29 -2.68
C ILE A 55 -7.07 9.30 -3.10
N ARG A 56 -8.19 9.34 -2.39
CA ARG A 56 -9.33 10.22 -2.69
C ARG A 56 -8.94 11.70 -2.69
N GLU A 57 -8.10 12.11 -1.75
CA GLU A 57 -7.58 13.48 -1.67
C GLU A 57 -6.45 13.77 -2.68
N GLY A 58 -6.11 12.81 -3.56
CA GLY A 58 -5.17 13.00 -4.65
C GLY A 58 -3.69 13.04 -4.20
N TRP A 59 -3.36 12.47 -3.05
CA TRP A 59 -1.98 12.36 -2.57
C TRP A 59 -1.23 11.19 -3.18
N ILE A 60 -1.91 10.13 -3.64
CA ILE A 60 -1.30 8.93 -4.25
C ILE A 60 -1.70 8.84 -5.73
N GLN A 61 -0.74 8.60 -6.63
CA GLN A 61 -0.97 8.51 -8.09
C GLN A 61 -0.68 7.13 -8.66
N THR A 62 0.14 6.34 -7.96
CA THR A 62 0.50 4.98 -8.36
C THR A 62 0.43 4.07 -7.13
N LEU A 63 -0.12 2.88 -7.29
CA LEU A 63 -0.20 1.85 -6.25
C LEU A 63 0.44 0.56 -6.74
N PHE A 64 1.47 0.07 -6.05
CA PHE A 64 1.97 -1.30 -6.21
C PHE A 64 1.55 -2.16 -5.04
N ALA A 65 0.94 -3.30 -5.34
CA ALA A 65 0.56 -4.29 -4.35
C ALA A 65 0.56 -5.69 -4.97
N GLY A 66 0.11 -6.67 -4.21
CA GLY A 66 -0.20 -8.01 -4.73
C GLY A 66 -1.65 -8.38 -4.46
N ASN A 67 -2.04 -9.59 -4.89
CA ASN A 67 -3.40 -10.12 -4.75
C ASN A 67 -3.96 -9.95 -3.33
N ALA A 68 -3.15 -10.26 -2.30
CA ALA A 68 -3.60 -10.25 -0.92
C ALA A 68 -4.11 -8.88 -0.43
N LEU A 69 -3.42 -7.78 -0.75
CA LEU A 69 -3.88 -6.45 -0.32
C LEU A 69 -5.24 -6.13 -0.96
N ALA A 70 -5.34 -6.30 -2.28
CA ALA A 70 -6.56 -6.00 -3.03
C ALA A 70 -7.73 -6.90 -2.59
N ALA A 71 -7.47 -8.20 -2.42
CA ALA A 71 -8.50 -9.15 -2.01
C ALA A 71 -9.00 -8.88 -0.58
N HIS A 72 -8.12 -8.55 0.37
CA HIS A 72 -8.55 -8.20 1.73
C HIS A 72 -9.21 -6.82 1.83
N ASP A 73 -8.80 -5.84 1.01
CA ASP A 73 -9.51 -4.55 0.91
C ASP A 73 -10.96 -4.75 0.43
N ILE A 74 -11.14 -5.60 -0.58
CA ILE A 74 -12.46 -5.95 -1.12
C ILE A 74 -13.26 -6.79 -0.12
N GLU A 75 -12.62 -7.74 0.56
CA GLU A 75 -13.24 -8.49 1.67
C GLU A 75 -13.80 -7.55 2.74
N GLN A 76 -13.00 -6.56 3.15
CA GLN A 76 -13.42 -5.54 4.10
C GLN A 76 -14.59 -4.72 3.57
N ALA A 77 -14.54 -4.30 2.31
CA ALA A 77 -15.60 -3.49 1.70
C ALA A 77 -16.93 -4.24 1.56
N LEU A 78 -16.88 -5.55 1.30
CA LEU A 78 -18.08 -6.37 1.07
C LEU A 78 -18.66 -6.97 2.36
N PHE A 79 -17.79 -7.34 3.31
CA PHE A 79 -18.18 -8.15 4.47
C PHE A 79 -17.78 -7.52 5.82
N GLY A 80 -17.05 -6.40 5.83
CA GLY A 80 -16.59 -5.76 7.05
C GLY A 80 -15.49 -6.51 7.79
N THR A 81 -14.87 -7.52 7.15
CA THR A 81 -13.83 -8.37 7.76
C THR A 81 -12.50 -8.31 7.02
N SER A 82 -11.44 -8.70 7.71
CA SER A 82 -10.18 -9.11 7.10
C SER A 82 -9.75 -10.44 7.69
N LEU A 83 -9.54 -11.47 6.86
CA LEU A 83 -9.32 -12.85 7.31
C LEU A 83 -10.44 -13.35 8.24
N GLY A 84 -11.68 -12.90 8.00
CA GLY A 84 -12.83 -13.27 8.82
C GLY A 84 -12.90 -12.60 10.20
N VAL A 85 -11.97 -11.70 10.53
CA VAL A 85 -12.01 -10.89 11.76
C VAL A 85 -12.73 -9.57 11.48
N SER A 86 -13.71 -9.23 12.29
CA SER A 86 -14.39 -7.92 12.26
C SER A 86 -13.39 -6.83 12.63
N LEU A 87 -13.22 -5.84 11.76
CA LEU A 87 -12.35 -4.70 12.07
C LEU A 87 -13.00 -3.71 13.06
N LEU A 88 -14.33 -3.78 13.24
CA LEU A 88 -15.05 -2.96 14.22
C LEU A 88 -14.97 -3.53 15.63
N HIS A 89 -15.01 -4.86 15.76
CA HIS A 89 -15.11 -5.52 17.06
C HIS A 89 -13.83 -6.28 17.46
N GLY A 90 -12.90 -6.50 16.52
CA GLY A 90 -11.66 -7.24 16.78
C GLY A 90 -11.86 -8.75 16.98
N GLU A 91 -13.06 -9.27 16.69
CA GLU A 91 -13.45 -10.66 16.93
C GLU A 91 -13.66 -11.42 15.62
N ALA A 92 -13.40 -12.73 15.64
CA ALA A 92 -13.70 -13.61 14.51
C ALA A 92 -15.21 -13.72 14.30
N ILE A 93 -15.67 -13.55 13.07
CA ILE A 93 -17.08 -13.72 12.71
C ILE A 93 -17.33 -15.19 12.34
N GLU A 94 -18.50 -15.72 12.71
CA GLU A 94 -18.96 -17.03 12.26
C GLU A 94 -18.93 -17.12 10.71
N HIS A 95 -18.34 -18.17 10.15
CA HIS A 95 -18.07 -18.33 8.71
C HIS A 95 -17.16 -17.27 8.06
N GLY A 96 -16.47 -16.42 8.84
CA GLY A 96 -15.59 -15.37 8.32
C GLY A 96 -14.41 -15.89 7.48
N HIS A 97 -13.97 -17.14 7.71
CA HIS A 97 -12.92 -17.79 6.92
C HIS A 97 -13.27 -17.92 5.42
N GLU A 98 -14.56 -17.86 5.05
CA GLU A 98 -14.99 -17.92 3.66
C GLU A 98 -15.01 -16.54 2.97
N HIS A 99 -15.02 -15.44 3.74
CA HIS A 99 -15.23 -14.10 3.21
C HIS A 99 -14.19 -13.72 2.15
N HIS A 100 -12.93 -14.10 2.37
CA HIS A 100 -11.85 -13.85 1.43
C HIS A 100 -12.10 -14.49 0.05
N LEU A 101 -12.43 -15.79 0.01
CA LEU A 101 -12.73 -16.49 -1.25
C LEU A 101 -14.03 -16.00 -1.88
N ARG A 102 -15.05 -15.64 -1.07
CA ARG A 102 -16.30 -15.04 -1.56
C ARG A 102 -16.05 -13.68 -2.23
N ALA A 103 -15.15 -12.86 -1.67
CA ALA A 103 -14.75 -11.58 -2.25
C ALA A 103 -14.08 -11.80 -3.61
N ILE A 104 -13.08 -12.68 -3.69
CA ILE A 104 -12.40 -13.02 -4.95
C ILE A 104 -13.39 -13.54 -5.99
N ASN A 105 -14.26 -14.49 -5.62
CA ASN A 105 -15.25 -15.07 -6.52
C ASN A 105 -16.25 -14.02 -7.03
N THR A 106 -16.62 -13.04 -6.20
CA THR A 106 -17.49 -11.94 -6.59
C THR A 106 -16.85 -11.08 -7.68
N ILE A 107 -15.59 -10.66 -7.48
CA ILE A 107 -14.86 -9.85 -8.46
C ILE A 107 -14.64 -10.61 -9.77
N ARG A 108 -14.22 -11.88 -9.69
CA ARG A 108 -14.03 -12.73 -10.88
C ARG A 108 -15.32 -12.89 -11.68
N ARG A 109 -16.47 -13.09 -11.01
CA ARG A 109 -17.79 -13.22 -11.66
C ARG A 109 -18.21 -11.93 -12.38
N LEU A 110 -17.84 -10.78 -11.83
CA LEU A 110 -18.13 -9.46 -12.43
C LEU A 110 -17.12 -9.10 -13.54
N GLY A 111 -16.05 -9.87 -13.70
CA GLY A 111 -15.03 -9.66 -14.72
C GLY A 111 -13.91 -8.69 -14.34
N GLY A 112 -13.87 -8.23 -13.08
CA GLY A 112 -12.83 -7.33 -12.57
C GLY A 112 -13.34 -6.32 -11.54
N ILE A 113 -12.38 -5.66 -10.89
CA ILE A 113 -12.56 -4.61 -9.89
C ILE A 113 -13.27 -3.41 -10.52
N LYS A 114 -12.85 -2.97 -11.71
CA LYS A 114 -13.48 -1.82 -12.39
C LYS A 114 -14.96 -2.09 -12.69
N GLN A 115 -15.28 -3.31 -13.10
CA GLN A 115 -16.65 -3.76 -13.35
C GLN A 115 -17.45 -3.82 -12.05
N ALA A 116 -16.85 -4.30 -10.96
CA ALA A 116 -17.48 -4.33 -9.65
C ALA A 116 -17.79 -2.94 -9.08
N VAL A 117 -16.92 -1.95 -9.34
CA VAL A 117 -17.18 -0.53 -9.03
C VAL A 117 -18.31 0.01 -9.90
N ALA A 118 -18.23 -0.19 -11.22
CA ALA A 118 -19.24 0.30 -12.16
C ALA A 118 -20.64 -0.29 -11.92
N SER A 119 -20.72 -1.55 -11.48
CA SER A 119 -21.99 -2.20 -11.12
C SER A 119 -22.50 -1.82 -9.72
N GLY A 120 -21.76 -1.01 -8.97
CA GLY A 120 -22.09 -0.61 -7.61
C GLY A 120 -22.04 -1.76 -6.60
N VAL A 121 -21.27 -2.82 -6.86
CA VAL A 121 -21.03 -3.91 -5.90
C VAL A 121 -19.90 -3.53 -4.96
N LEU A 122 -18.78 -3.03 -5.49
CA LEU A 122 -17.70 -2.45 -4.71
C LEU A 122 -17.96 -0.95 -4.57
N ARG A 123 -18.17 -0.46 -3.34
CA ARG A 123 -18.61 0.92 -3.06
C ARG A 123 -17.64 1.74 -2.20
N SER A 124 -16.57 1.11 -1.72
CA SER A 124 -15.61 1.71 -0.80
C SER A 124 -14.32 0.89 -0.78
N GLY A 125 -13.29 1.41 -0.13
CA GLY A 125 -11.98 0.75 0.01
C GLY A 125 -10.92 1.33 -0.91
N ILE A 126 -9.67 0.91 -0.72
CA ILE A 126 -8.51 1.33 -1.51
C ILE A 126 -8.76 1.09 -3.00
N MET A 127 -9.22 -0.11 -3.37
CA MET A 127 -9.40 -0.49 -4.77
C MET A 127 -10.54 0.30 -5.42
N TYR A 128 -11.59 0.64 -4.66
CA TYR A 128 -12.65 1.54 -5.13
C TYR A 128 -12.10 2.93 -5.43
N GLU A 129 -11.38 3.54 -4.48
CA GLU A 129 -10.83 4.89 -4.64
C GLU A 129 -9.79 4.93 -5.76
N CYS A 130 -9.00 3.87 -5.96
CA CYS A 130 -8.09 3.77 -7.10
C CYS A 130 -8.82 3.83 -8.44
N VAL A 131 -9.97 3.15 -8.58
CA VAL A 131 -10.78 3.21 -9.80
C VAL A 131 -11.41 4.58 -9.98
N ALA A 132 -11.94 5.16 -8.89
CA ALA A 132 -12.61 6.47 -8.92
C ALA A 132 -11.65 7.62 -9.25
N ALA A 133 -10.42 7.57 -8.74
CA ALA A 133 -9.39 8.59 -8.92
C ALA A 133 -8.41 8.29 -10.08
N ASP A 134 -8.65 7.25 -10.87
CA ASP A 134 -7.79 6.81 -11.98
C ASP A 134 -6.31 6.62 -11.58
N VAL A 135 -6.09 5.97 -10.42
CA VAL A 135 -4.76 5.64 -9.92
C VAL A 135 -4.15 4.53 -10.77
N ASP A 136 -2.86 4.68 -11.11
CA ASP A 136 -2.11 3.64 -11.82
C ASP A 136 -1.79 2.47 -10.87
N VAL A 137 -2.58 1.40 -10.93
CA VAL A 137 -2.44 0.21 -10.07
C VAL A 137 -1.66 -0.89 -10.79
N VAL A 138 -0.70 -1.49 -10.09
CA VAL A 138 -0.03 -2.74 -10.48
C VAL A 138 -0.19 -3.78 -9.38
N LEU A 139 -0.90 -4.86 -9.68
CA LEU A 139 -1.03 -6.01 -8.80
C LEU A 139 -0.12 -7.14 -9.29
N ALA A 140 1.04 -7.31 -8.64
CA ALA A 140 1.97 -8.38 -8.96
C ALA A 140 1.55 -9.69 -8.30
N GLY A 141 1.48 -10.76 -9.09
CA GLY A 141 1.15 -12.09 -8.61
C GLY A 141 2.26 -12.72 -7.77
N SER A 142 1.88 -13.64 -6.90
CA SER A 142 2.80 -14.40 -6.07
C SER A 142 2.36 -15.85 -5.89
N ILE A 143 3.30 -16.73 -5.54
CA ILE A 143 3.04 -18.18 -5.41
C ILE A 143 2.04 -18.56 -4.30
N ARG A 144 1.61 -17.60 -3.47
CA ARG A 144 0.65 -17.81 -2.38
C ARG A 144 -0.76 -17.31 -2.71
N ASP A 145 -0.99 -16.83 -3.92
CA ASP A 145 -2.23 -16.14 -4.25
C ASP A 145 -3.41 -17.10 -4.33
N ASP A 146 -4.45 -16.83 -3.54
CA ASP A 146 -5.77 -17.44 -3.71
C ASP A 146 -6.53 -16.74 -4.85
N GLY A 147 -7.19 -17.49 -5.74
CA GLY A 147 -7.93 -16.94 -6.88
C GLY A 147 -7.14 -17.04 -8.19
N PRO A 148 -6.34 -16.02 -8.57
CA PRO A 148 -6.27 -14.64 -8.07
C PRO A 148 -7.38 -13.73 -8.63
N LEU A 149 -7.39 -12.45 -8.24
CA LEU A 149 -8.22 -11.42 -8.89
C LEU A 149 -7.83 -11.26 -10.38
N PRO A 150 -8.77 -10.91 -11.28
CA PRO A 150 -8.49 -10.80 -12.73
C PRO A 150 -7.37 -9.81 -13.10
N GLU A 151 -7.20 -8.75 -12.32
CA GLU A 151 -6.19 -7.70 -12.52
C GLU A 151 -4.76 -8.14 -12.16
N VAL A 152 -4.59 -9.27 -11.48
CA VAL A 152 -3.29 -9.72 -11.00
C VAL A 152 -2.43 -10.21 -12.16
N ILE A 153 -1.24 -9.63 -12.32
CA ILE A 153 -0.26 -10.05 -13.32
C ILE A 153 0.52 -11.23 -12.73
N THR A 154 0.18 -12.45 -13.16
CA THR A 154 0.76 -13.69 -12.63
C THR A 154 2.18 -13.97 -13.12
N ASP A 155 2.54 -13.47 -14.31
CA ASP A 155 3.91 -13.53 -14.81
C ASP A 155 4.76 -12.46 -14.11
N VAL A 156 5.76 -12.90 -13.34
CA VAL A 156 6.60 -12.01 -12.53
C VAL A 156 7.47 -11.07 -13.36
N LEU A 157 7.89 -11.47 -14.56
CA LEU A 157 8.69 -10.62 -15.45
C LEU A 157 7.80 -9.55 -16.08
N ALA A 158 6.59 -9.93 -16.50
CA ALA A 158 5.58 -8.98 -16.99
C ALA A 158 5.17 -7.99 -15.88
N ALA A 159 4.99 -8.47 -14.65
CA ALA A 159 4.68 -7.62 -13.50
C ALA A 159 5.81 -6.62 -13.22
N GLN A 160 7.07 -7.08 -13.22
CA GLN A 160 8.23 -6.20 -13.03
C GLN A 160 8.33 -5.16 -14.14
N GLU A 161 8.11 -5.55 -15.40
CA GLU A 161 8.14 -4.61 -16.53
C GLU A 161 7.03 -3.56 -16.41
N ARG A 162 5.83 -3.97 -16.02
CA ARG A 162 4.72 -3.04 -15.74
C ARG A 162 5.02 -2.10 -14.58
N MET A 163 5.67 -2.58 -13.51
CA MET A 163 6.16 -1.74 -12.41
C MET A 163 7.19 -0.72 -12.91
N ARG A 164 8.15 -1.14 -13.74
CA ARG A 164 9.19 -0.25 -14.32
C ARG A 164 8.58 0.86 -15.20
N GLN A 165 7.51 0.57 -15.92
CA GLN A 165 6.78 1.57 -16.70
C GLN A 165 6.02 2.55 -15.80
N ALA A 166 5.38 2.04 -14.74
CA ALA A 166 4.56 2.82 -13.82
C ALA A 166 5.36 3.82 -12.95
N ILE A 167 6.63 3.52 -12.66
CA ILE A 167 7.48 4.43 -11.86
C ILE A 167 7.93 5.68 -12.62
N ARG A 168 7.61 5.83 -13.91
CA ARG A 168 7.90 7.06 -14.66
C ARG A 168 7.22 8.25 -13.97
N ASP A 169 8.00 9.30 -13.76
CA ASP A 169 7.63 10.53 -13.05
C ASP A 169 7.30 10.37 -11.56
N VAL A 170 7.61 9.24 -10.94
CA VAL A 170 7.60 9.13 -9.48
C VAL A 170 8.71 9.99 -8.88
N GLY A 171 8.34 10.89 -7.98
CA GLY A 171 9.27 11.72 -7.20
C GLY A 171 9.38 11.32 -5.73
N PHE A 172 8.42 10.53 -5.25
CA PHE A 172 8.38 10.04 -3.87
C PHE A 172 7.73 8.66 -3.80
N ALA A 173 8.29 7.75 -3.02
CA ALA A 173 7.74 6.41 -2.80
C ALA A 173 7.57 6.12 -1.30
N LEU A 174 6.37 5.67 -0.94
CA LEU A 174 6.01 5.23 0.39
C LEU A 174 5.82 3.71 0.39
N LEU A 175 6.69 3.00 1.09
CA LEU A 175 6.77 1.55 1.14
C LEU A 175 6.26 1.06 2.49
N ILE A 176 5.13 0.33 2.53
CA ILE A 176 4.39 0.08 3.77
C ILE A 176 4.10 -1.42 3.95
N ALA A 177 4.65 -1.98 5.02
CA ALA A 177 4.40 -3.35 5.51
C ALA A 177 4.45 -4.44 4.43
N THR A 178 5.45 -4.38 3.56
CA THR A 178 5.68 -5.41 2.55
C THR A 178 7.15 -5.55 2.19
N ALA A 179 7.83 -6.55 2.74
CA ALA A 179 9.25 -6.75 2.40
C ALA A 179 9.46 -7.04 0.90
N LEU A 180 8.65 -7.94 0.32
CA LEU A 180 8.79 -8.38 -1.07
C LEU A 180 8.63 -7.21 -2.05
N HIS A 181 7.50 -6.50 -2.00
CA HIS A 181 7.23 -5.43 -2.96
C HIS A 181 8.11 -4.19 -2.69
N SER A 182 8.46 -3.91 -1.42
CA SER A 182 9.38 -2.81 -1.11
C SER A 182 10.76 -3.04 -1.72
N ILE A 183 11.33 -4.24 -1.57
CA ILE A 183 12.63 -4.58 -2.14
C ILE A 183 12.56 -4.58 -3.68
N ALA A 184 11.52 -5.18 -4.25
CA ALA A 184 11.33 -5.21 -5.70
C ALA A 184 11.24 -3.79 -6.29
N THR A 185 10.48 -2.90 -5.63
CA THR A 185 10.35 -1.50 -6.05
C THR A 185 11.65 -0.73 -5.87
N GLY A 186 12.33 -0.88 -4.74
CA GLY A 186 13.62 -0.23 -4.48
C GLY A 186 14.67 -0.53 -5.57
N ASN A 187 14.69 -1.76 -6.09
CA ASN A 187 15.58 -2.13 -7.20
C ASN A 187 15.25 -1.45 -8.54
N LEU A 188 14.02 -0.93 -8.70
CA LEU A 188 13.56 -0.28 -9.94
C LEU A 188 13.66 1.24 -9.86
N LEU A 189 13.58 1.82 -8.65
CA LEU A 189 13.55 3.27 -8.46
C LEU A 189 14.90 3.92 -8.79
N PRO A 190 14.91 5.04 -9.52
CA PRO A 190 16.11 5.87 -9.65
C PRO A 190 16.60 6.42 -8.30
N ALA A 191 17.91 6.63 -8.17
CA ALA A 191 18.53 7.06 -6.91
C ALA A 191 18.08 8.44 -6.37
N TRP A 192 17.47 9.28 -7.21
CA TRP A 192 16.94 10.59 -6.84
C TRP A 192 15.52 10.56 -6.28
N VAL A 193 14.84 9.41 -6.34
CA VAL A 193 13.50 9.27 -5.76
C VAL A 193 13.65 9.15 -4.25
N LYS A 194 12.96 10.03 -3.51
CA LYS A 194 12.89 9.94 -2.06
C LYS A 194 12.04 8.74 -1.66
N VAL A 195 12.53 7.95 -0.71
CA VAL A 195 11.86 6.73 -0.26
C VAL A 195 11.62 6.77 1.24
N VAL A 196 10.42 6.42 1.66
CA VAL A 196 10.10 6.18 3.08
C VAL A 196 9.63 4.75 3.21
N CYS A 197 10.28 3.99 4.08
CA CYS A 197 9.91 2.60 4.38
C CYS A 197 9.38 2.52 5.81
N VAL A 198 8.14 2.04 5.94
CA VAL A 198 7.45 1.86 7.21
C VAL A 198 7.12 0.39 7.39
N ASP A 199 7.73 -0.21 8.41
CA ASP A 199 7.48 -1.60 8.78
C ASP A 199 7.68 -1.77 10.29
N ILE A 200 6.90 -2.63 10.92
CA ILE A 200 7.08 -2.94 12.34
C ILE A 200 8.35 -3.78 12.57
N ASN A 201 8.79 -4.52 11.55
CA ASN A 201 9.98 -5.36 11.60
C ASN A 201 11.21 -4.56 11.14
N PRO A 202 12.17 -4.27 12.05
CA PRO A 202 13.39 -3.54 11.70
C PRO A 202 14.22 -4.25 10.63
N ALA A 203 14.17 -5.58 10.54
CA ALA A 203 14.92 -6.34 9.55
C ALA A 203 14.46 -6.04 8.11
N THR A 204 13.16 -5.76 7.91
CA THR A 204 12.65 -5.34 6.60
C THR A 204 13.26 -3.99 6.20
N VAL A 205 13.26 -3.04 7.13
CA VAL A 205 13.75 -1.67 6.92
C VAL A 205 15.27 -1.66 6.66
N THR A 206 16.04 -2.46 7.41
CA THR A 206 17.48 -2.63 7.21
C THR A 206 17.79 -3.22 5.84
N LYS A 207 17.11 -4.30 5.44
CA LYS A 207 17.32 -4.94 4.12
C LYS A 207 17.09 -3.98 2.95
N LEU A 208 16.13 -3.08 3.07
CA LEU A 208 15.89 -2.08 2.04
C LEU A 208 16.98 -1.00 2.01
N SER A 209 17.42 -0.55 3.20
CA SER A 209 18.47 0.45 3.35
C SER A 209 19.80 -0.05 2.76
N ASP A 210 20.11 -1.33 2.93
CA ASP A 210 21.37 -1.95 2.48
C ASP A 210 21.44 -2.13 0.95
N ARG A 211 20.31 -2.05 0.23
CA ARG A 211 20.25 -2.31 -1.22
C ARG A 211 20.45 -1.07 -2.09
N GLY A 212 21.17 -0.07 -1.59
CA GLY A 212 21.59 1.09 -2.38
C GLY A 212 20.53 2.18 -2.54
N THR A 213 19.43 2.11 -1.80
CA THR A 213 18.44 3.19 -1.75
C THR A 213 18.94 4.27 -0.77
N PHE A 214 19.98 5.00 -1.16
CA PHE A 214 20.70 5.98 -0.32
C PHE A 214 19.82 7.11 0.24
N GLN A 215 18.63 7.32 -0.34
CA GLN A 215 17.64 8.31 0.13
C GLN A 215 16.45 7.68 0.88
N THR A 216 16.64 6.51 1.51
CA THR A 216 15.59 5.86 2.30
C THR A 216 15.56 6.38 3.74
N ILE A 217 14.40 6.88 4.15
CA ILE A 217 14.07 7.08 5.55
C ILE A 217 13.36 5.82 6.04
N GLY A 218 14.01 5.09 6.94
CA GLY A 218 13.45 3.90 7.57
C GLY A 218 12.74 4.21 8.88
N MET A 219 11.45 3.87 8.96
CA MET A 219 10.63 4.06 10.16
C MET A 219 10.16 2.70 10.70
N VAL A 220 10.69 2.32 11.86
CA VAL A 220 10.28 1.08 12.55
C VAL A 220 9.09 1.39 13.46
N THR A 221 7.87 1.16 12.97
CA THR A 221 6.64 1.49 13.67
C THR A 221 5.45 0.72 13.12
N ASP A 222 4.38 0.64 13.91
CA ASP A 222 3.07 0.19 13.43
C ASP A 222 2.55 1.13 12.32
N VAL A 223 1.93 0.54 11.30
CA VAL A 223 1.46 1.22 10.10
C VAL A 223 0.16 2.00 10.32
N GLU A 224 -0.73 1.56 11.21
CA GLU A 224 -1.99 2.29 11.49
C GLU A 224 -1.74 3.69 12.05
N PRO A 225 -1.01 3.86 13.17
CA PRO A 225 -0.80 5.20 13.72
C PRO A 225 0.00 6.07 12.75
N PHE A 226 0.92 5.49 11.97
CA PHE A 226 1.65 6.21 10.94
C PHE A 226 0.71 6.75 9.85
N LEU A 227 -0.13 5.89 9.27
CA LEU A 227 -1.05 6.26 8.19
C LEU A 227 -2.11 7.25 8.66
N ARG A 228 -2.67 7.05 9.86
CA ARG A 228 -3.61 7.99 10.49
C ARG A 228 -2.98 9.37 10.64
N SER A 229 -1.79 9.44 11.23
CA SER A 229 -1.12 10.71 11.45
C SER A 229 -0.69 11.37 10.13
N LEU A 230 -0.28 10.59 9.13
CA LEU A 230 0.07 11.11 7.81
C LEU A 230 -1.15 11.74 7.11
N ALA A 231 -2.30 11.05 7.13
CA ALA A 231 -3.54 11.56 6.55
C ALA A 231 -4.00 12.85 7.25
N LEU A 232 -3.93 12.92 8.58
CA LEU A 232 -4.23 14.13 9.34
C LEU A 232 -3.25 15.27 9.05
N GLU A 233 -1.96 14.95 8.91
CA GLU A 233 -0.93 15.95 8.65
C GLU A 233 -1.08 16.56 7.25
N LEU A 234 -1.36 15.75 6.22
CA LEU A 234 -1.53 16.21 4.85
C LEU A 234 -2.80 17.05 4.61
N LYS A 235 -3.78 17.00 5.53
CA LYS A 235 -4.97 17.86 5.51
C LYS A 235 -4.73 19.28 6.00
N LYS A 236 -3.62 19.51 6.72
CA LYS A 236 -3.23 20.85 7.18
C LYS A 236 -2.65 21.65 6.02
#